data_AF-K1ZJV3-F1
#
_entry.id   AF-K1ZJV3-F1
#
_cell.length_a   1.000
_cell.length_b   1.000
_cell.length_c   1.000
_cell.angle_alpha   90.00
_cell.angle_beta   90.00
_cell.angle_gamma   90.00
#
_symmetry.space_group_name_H-M   'P 1'
#
loop_
_entity.id
_entity.type
_entity.pdbx_description
1 polymer ?
#
loop_
_entity_poly.entity_id
_entity_poly.type
_entity_poly.pdbx_seq_one_letter_code
_entity_poly.pdbx_strand_id
1 'polypeptide(L)'
;MKKDIFGYCIHKIQKIQSFPMKKRYQYILFCLLILIVYEVYLVVLYKYKDFQINSYLSYITTENEKIEESIEKKKERLAYVKTNAFLDKIAKTSQNKKNPGEEVIVLVTDEEVEEYKRIDTNKQMIGGVKQEASKTLGMTNGGKWIYYIFHIDTRNDEF
;
A
#
# COMPACT_ATOMS: atom_id res chain seq x y z
N MET A 1 79.60 -12.09 -0.75
CA MET A 1 79.44 -10.75 -0.13
C MET A 1 78.06 -10.11 -0.38
N LYS A 2 76.96 -10.89 -0.43
CA LYS A 2 75.57 -10.37 -0.61
C LYS A 2 74.60 -10.79 0.49
N LYS A 3 74.98 -11.76 1.36
CA LYS A 3 74.12 -12.27 2.43
C LYS A 3 74.00 -11.31 3.62
N ASP A 4 75.01 -10.46 3.84
CA ASP A 4 75.09 -9.60 5.03
C ASP A 4 74.23 -8.33 4.90
N ILE A 5 74.02 -7.83 3.67
CA ILE A 5 73.21 -6.63 3.40
C ILE A 5 71.71 -6.93 3.58
N PHE A 6 71.27 -8.13 3.19
CA PHE A 6 69.86 -8.52 3.28
C PHE A 6 69.42 -8.74 4.73
N GLY A 7 70.28 -9.36 5.55
CA GLY A 7 70.05 -9.50 6.99
C GLY A 7 69.98 -8.16 7.72
N TYR A 8 70.85 -7.21 7.35
CA TYR A 8 70.85 -5.86 7.94
C TYR A 8 69.58 -5.07 7.58
N CYS A 9 69.09 -5.19 6.33
CA CYS A 9 67.83 -4.58 5.91
C CYS A 9 66.61 -5.17 6.63
N ILE A 10 66.51 -6.49 6.74
CA ILE A 10 65.39 -7.15 7.43
C ILE A 10 65.37 -6.76 8.92
N HIS A 11 66.52 -6.77 9.58
CA HIS A 11 66.61 -6.40 11.00
C HIS A 11 66.26 -4.92 11.23
N LYS A 12 66.62 -4.04 10.29
CA LYS A 12 66.27 -2.60 10.34
C LYS A 12 64.78 -2.36 10.08
N ILE A 13 64.16 -3.11 9.16
CA ILE A 13 62.70 -3.08 8.93
C ILE A 13 61.95 -3.54 10.19
N GLN A 14 62.43 -4.60 10.83
CA GLN A 14 61.81 -5.13 12.05
C GLN A 14 61.94 -4.16 13.23
N LYS A 15 63.07 -3.45 13.34
CA LYS A 15 63.31 -2.42 14.36
C LYS A 15 62.51 -1.12 14.13
N ILE A 16 62.17 -0.81 12.87
CA ILE A 16 61.26 0.29 12.53
C ILE A 16 59.82 -0.04 12.96
N GLN A 17 59.41 -1.31 12.94
CA GLN A 17 58.08 -1.74 13.41
C GLN A 17 57.95 -1.77 14.94
N SER A 18 59.04 -1.92 15.69
CA SER A 18 59.06 -1.91 17.15
C SER A 18 59.49 -0.55 17.70
N PHE A 19 58.81 0.54 17.34
CA PHE A 19 58.98 1.81 18.05
C PHE A 19 58.21 1.72 19.38
N PRO A 20 58.87 1.73 20.55
CA PRO A 20 58.17 1.71 21.82
C PRO A 20 57.51 3.07 22.07
N MET A 21 56.28 3.23 21.57
CA MET A 21 55.47 4.40 21.89
C MET A 21 55.12 4.38 23.38
N LYS A 22 55.31 5.51 24.07
CA LYS A 22 54.86 5.65 25.47
C LYS A 22 53.38 5.28 25.53
N LYS A 23 52.97 4.47 26.52
CA LYS A 23 51.60 3.91 26.65
C LYS A 23 50.48 4.94 26.41
N ARG A 24 50.69 6.19 26.84
CA ARG A 24 49.80 7.34 26.57
C ARG A 24 49.44 7.56 25.09
N TYR A 25 50.38 7.42 24.17
CA TYR A 25 50.13 7.62 22.73
C TYR A 25 49.43 6.43 22.10
N GLN A 26 49.60 5.22 22.65
CA GLN A 26 48.88 4.02 22.20
C GLN A 26 47.39 4.16 22.50
N TYR A 27 47.01 4.65 23.68
CA TYR A 27 45.61 4.92 24.02
C TYR A 27 45.00 6.01 23.15
N ILE A 28 45.72 7.10 22.88
CA ILE A 28 45.22 8.18 21.99
C ILE A 28 44.98 7.64 20.58
N LEU A 29 45.91 6.84 20.04
CA LEU A 29 45.77 6.24 18.72
C LEU A 29 44.61 5.25 18.66
N PHE A 30 44.39 4.48 19.72
CA PHE A 30 43.24 3.57 19.83
C PHE A 30 41.91 4.33 19.90
N CYS A 31 41.83 5.42 20.67
CA CYS A 31 40.64 6.28 20.71
C CYS A 31 40.33 6.91 19.35
N LEU A 32 41.36 7.35 18.62
CA LEU A 32 41.21 7.88 17.26
C LEU A 32 40.69 6.81 16.29
N LEU A 33 41.18 5.57 16.40
CA LEU A 33 40.68 4.45 15.61
C LEU A 33 39.19 4.21 15.86
N ILE A 34 38.77 4.18 17.13
CA ILE A 34 37.35 4.04 17.49
C ILE A 34 36.51 5.17 16.91
N LEU A 35 37.01 6.40 16.98
CA LEU A 35 36.32 7.58 16.45
C LEU A 35 36.13 7.45 14.93
N ILE A 36 37.15 7.03 14.19
CA ILE A 36 37.04 6.80 12.73
C ILE A 36 35.99 5.74 12.41
N VAL A 37 35.98 4.61 13.14
CA VAL A 37 34.99 3.55 12.95
C VAL A 37 33.58 4.05 13.26
N TYR A 38 33.43 4.88 14.29
CA TYR A 38 32.16 5.48 14.67
C TYR A 38 31.62 6.44 13.61
N GLU A 39 32.47 7.29 13.03
CA GLU A 39 32.09 8.19 11.94
C GLU A 39 31.62 7.39 10.70
N VAL A 40 32.34 6.33 10.34
CA VAL A 40 31.93 5.45 9.23
C VAL A 40 30.56 4.82 9.52
N TYR A 41 30.33 4.36 10.75
CA TYR A 41 29.03 3.84 11.17
C TYR A 41 27.91 4.87 11.01
N LEU A 42 28.14 6.13 11.41
CA LEU A 42 27.16 7.21 11.25
C LEU A 42 26.85 7.49 9.78
N VAL A 43 27.87 7.53 8.92
CA VAL A 43 27.68 7.76 7.48
C VAL A 43 26.84 6.63 6.85
N VAL A 44 27.14 5.38 7.18
CA VAL A 44 26.37 4.23 6.68
C VAL A 44 24.91 4.30 7.16
N LEU A 45 24.70 4.57 8.44
CA LEU A 45 23.36 4.68 9.03
C LEU A 45 22.57 5.83 8.39
N TYR A 46 23.20 6.98 8.16
CA TYR A 46 22.58 8.12 7.49
C TYR A 46 22.19 7.78 6.06
N LYS A 47 23.10 7.16 5.28
CA LYS A 47 22.82 6.77 3.89
C LYS A 47 21.72 5.73 3.79
N TYR A 48 21.65 4.80 4.73
CA TYR A 48 20.58 3.81 4.78
C TYR A 48 19.21 4.47 5.03
N LYS A 49 19.13 5.40 5.99
CA LYS A 49 17.91 6.16 6.28
C LYS A 49 17.48 7.04 5.10
N ASP A 50 18.43 7.74 4.50
CA ASP A 50 18.20 8.58 3.32
C ASP A 50 17.62 7.77 2.16
N PHE A 51 18.17 6.57 1.89
CA PHE A 51 17.63 5.67 0.88
C PHE A 51 16.17 5.25 1.18
N GLN A 52 15.89 4.85 2.42
CA GLN A 52 14.52 4.48 2.81
C GLN A 52 13.55 5.65 2.63
N ILE A 53 13.91 6.84 3.11
CA ILE A 53 13.07 8.04 3.02
C ILE A 53 12.81 8.38 1.56
N ASN A 54 13.84 8.40 0.71
CA ASN A 54 13.69 8.74 -0.70
C ASN A 54 12.82 7.72 -1.45
N SER A 55 12.93 6.43 -1.12
CA SER A 55 12.07 5.39 -1.70
C SER A 55 10.61 5.52 -1.26
N TYR A 56 10.37 5.91 -0.02
CA TYR A 56 9.03 6.13 0.49
C TYR A 56 8.41 7.41 -0.07
N LEU A 57 9.24 8.45 -0.23
CA LEU A 57 8.83 9.70 -0.85
C LEU A 57 8.44 9.48 -2.31
N SER A 58 9.24 8.76 -3.09
CA SER A 58 8.91 8.47 -4.49
C SER A 58 7.62 7.65 -4.61
N TYR A 59 7.42 6.66 -3.73
CA TYR A 59 6.17 5.89 -3.67
C TYR A 59 4.96 6.79 -3.39
N ILE A 60 5.02 7.67 -2.38
CA ILE A 60 3.93 8.60 -2.07
C ILE A 60 3.66 9.54 -3.24
N THR A 61 4.70 10.08 -3.87
CA THR A 61 4.54 10.96 -5.03
C THR A 61 3.80 10.27 -6.17
N THR A 62 4.21 9.06 -6.52
CA THR A 62 3.54 8.27 -7.57
C THR A 62 2.10 7.91 -7.21
N GLU A 63 1.81 7.57 -5.95
CA GLU A 63 0.43 7.30 -5.53
C GLU A 63 -0.45 8.56 -5.58
N ASN A 64 0.08 9.72 -5.19
CA ASN A 64 -0.64 10.98 -5.30
C ASN A 64 -0.97 11.32 -6.76
N GLU A 65 -0.01 11.16 -7.69
CA GLU A 65 -0.23 11.37 -9.12
C GLU A 65 -1.34 10.47 -9.67
N LYS A 66 -1.34 9.18 -9.31
CA LYS A 66 -2.41 8.24 -9.71
C LYS A 66 -3.76 8.64 -9.14
N ILE A 67 -3.79 9.07 -7.89
CA ILE A 67 -5.03 9.51 -7.24
C ILE A 67 -5.56 10.75 -7.97
N GLU A 68 -4.70 11.71 -8.29
CA GLU A 68 -5.08 12.92 -9.02
C GLU A 68 -5.63 12.60 -10.42
N GLU A 69 -4.96 11.73 -11.18
CA GLU A 69 -5.44 11.24 -12.47
C GLU A 69 -6.80 10.53 -12.33
N SER A 70 -7.00 9.74 -11.27
CA SER A 70 -8.27 9.08 -11.00
C SER A 70 -9.39 10.07 -10.67
N ILE A 71 -9.07 11.18 -9.98
CA ILE A 71 -10.01 12.25 -9.64
C ILE A 71 -10.42 12.97 -10.93
N GLU A 72 -9.48 13.27 -11.80
CA GLU A 72 -9.74 13.92 -13.09
C GLU A 72 -10.66 13.05 -13.97
N LYS A 73 -10.32 11.77 -14.17
CA LYS A 73 -11.18 10.82 -14.90
C LYS A 73 -12.59 10.70 -14.31
N LYS A 74 -12.70 10.72 -12.98
CA LYS A 74 -14.01 10.71 -12.30
C LYS A 74 -14.78 12.01 -12.54
N LYS A 75 -14.12 13.17 -12.51
CA LYS A 75 -14.73 14.46 -12.82
C LYS A 75 -15.23 14.49 -14.27
N GLU A 76 -14.43 14.05 -15.23
CA GLU A 76 -14.83 13.95 -16.65
C GLU A 76 -16.04 13.04 -16.82
N ARG A 77 -16.02 11.85 -16.20
CA ARG A 77 -17.16 10.92 -16.23
C ARG A 77 -18.42 11.55 -15.64
N LEU A 78 -18.30 12.25 -14.51
CA LEU A 78 -19.43 12.96 -13.89
C LEU A 78 -19.95 14.08 -14.79
N ALA A 79 -19.08 14.81 -15.47
CA ALA A 79 -19.48 15.83 -16.44
C ALA A 79 -20.25 15.19 -17.60
N TYR A 80 -19.76 14.08 -18.16
CA TYR A 80 -20.44 13.33 -19.22
C TYR A 80 -21.81 12.80 -18.78
N VAL A 81 -21.93 12.23 -17.58
CA VAL A 81 -23.20 11.71 -17.04
C VAL A 81 -24.26 12.81 -16.90
N LYS A 82 -23.86 14.05 -16.66
CA LYS A 82 -24.78 15.20 -16.59
C LYS A 82 -25.24 15.70 -17.96
N THR A 83 -24.65 15.24 -19.06
CA THR A 83 -25.01 15.72 -20.40
C THR A 83 -26.35 15.13 -20.87
N ASN A 84 -27.07 15.91 -21.69
CA ASN A 84 -28.29 15.45 -22.34
C ASN A 84 -28.05 14.24 -23.27
N ALA A 85 -26.86 14.14 -23.86
CA ALA A 85 -26.47 13.00 -24.70
C ALA A 85 -26.44 11.68 -23.91
N PHE A 86 -25.98 11.72 -22.66
CA PHE A 86 -26.00 10.55 -21.78
C PHE A 86 -27.43 10.18 -21.36
N LEU A 87 -28.26 11.17 -21.03
CA LEU A 87 -29.67 10.95 -20.71
C LEU A 87 -30.44 10.35 -21.89
N ASP A 88 -30.21 10.85 -23.11
CA ASP A 88 -30.79 10.32 -24.34
C ASP A 88 -30.32 8.88 -24.60
N LYS A 89 -29.02 8.60 -24.43
CA LYS A 89 -28.46 7.24 -24.53
C LYS A 89 -29.14 6.29 -23.55
N ILE A 90 -29.31 6.69 -22.28
CA ILE A 90 -30.02 5.87 -21.29
C ILE A 90 -31.49 5.69 -21.67
N ALA A 91 -32.19 6.74 -22.10
CA ALA A 91 -33.60 6.65 -22.48
C ALA A 91 -33.81 5.69 -23.67
N LYS A 92 -32.92 5.73 -24.65
CA LYS A 92 -32.92 4.85 -25.82
C LYS A 92 -32.60 3.40 -25.46
N THR A 93 -31.62 3.17 -24.60
CA THR A 93 -31.18 1.80 -24.23
C THR A 93 -32.07 1.14 -23.19
N SER A 94 -32.46 1.85 -22.13
CA SER A 94 -33.19 1.28 -20.98
C SER A 94 -34.71 1.36 -21.12
N GLN A 95 -35.24 2.40 -21.77
CA GLN A 95 -36.68 2.63 -21.88
C GLN A 95 -37.20 2.43 -23.31
N ASN A 96 -36.33 2.01 -24.25
CA ASN A 96 -36.61 1.85 -25.67
C ASN A 96 -37.33 3.06 -26.28
N LYS A 97 -37.02 4.26 -25.77
CA LYS A 97 -37.60 5.52 -26.23
C LYS A 97 -36.92 5.95 -27.51
N LYS A 98 -37.69 6.45 -28.47
CA LYS A 98 -37.18 6.93 -29.77
C LYS A 98 -37.69 8.34 -30.06
N ASN A 99 -36.86 9.14 -30.71
CA ASN A 99 -37.28 10.43 -31.26
C ASN A 99 -38.04 10.20 -32.57
N PRO A 100 -38.96 11.09 -32.96
CA PRO A 100 -39.71 10.96 -34.20
C PRO A 100 -38.76 10.96 -35.41
N GLY A 101 -38.78 9.87 -36.19
CA GLY A 101 -37.93 9.67 -37.37
C GLY A 101 -36.66 8.82 -37.15
N GLU A 102 -36.40 8.35 -35.94
CA GLU A 102 -35.22 7.53 -35.60
C GLU A 102 -35.59 6.05 -35.36
N GLU A 103 -34.78 5.12 -35.87
CA GLU A 103 -34.89 3.67 -35.62
C GLU A 103 -33.77 3.25 -34.65
N VAL A 104 -34.15 2.84 -33.43
CA VAL A 104 -33.21 2.41 -32.39
C VAL A 104 -33.18 0.88 -32.36
N ILE A 105 -32.03 0.30 -32.69
CA ILE A 105 -31.80 -1.15 -32.65
C ILE A 105 -30.93 -1.45 -31.42
N VAL A 106 -31.49 -2.16 -30.44
CA VAL A 106 -30.73 -2.64 -29.28
C VAL A 106 -30.14 -4.00 -29.63
N LEU A 107 -28.82 -4.04 -29.82
CA LEU A 107 -28.08 -5.28 -30.05
C LEU A 107 -27.88 -5.97 -28.69
N VAL A 108 -28.63 -7.04 -28.44
CA VAL A 108 -28.48 -7.88 -27.26
C VAL A 108 -27.71 -9.13 -27.66
N THR A 109 -26.70 -9.51 -26.88
CA THR A 109 -25.94 -10.74 -27.11
C THR A 109 -26.70 -11.97 -26.62
N ASP A 110 -26.48 -13.14 -27.23
CA ASP A 110 -27.22 -14.37 -26.89
C ASP A 110 -27.07 -14.77 -25.40
N GLU A 111 -25.94 -14.43 -24.77
CA GLU A 111 -25.70 -14.64 -23.33
C GLU A 111 -26.58 -13.76 -22.44
N GLU A 112 -26.77 -12.48 -22.78
CA GLU A 112 -27.65 -11.57 -22.04
C GLU A 112 -29.12 -11.98 -22.17
N VAL A 113 -29.54 -12.47 -23.34
CA VAL A 113 -30.89 -13.01 -23.57
C VAL A 113 -31.17 -14.22 -22.67
N GLU A 114 -30.20 -15.11 -22.50
CA GLU A 114 -30.32 -16.28 -21.63
C GLU A 114 -30.31 -15.91 -20.13
N GLU A 115 -29.59 -14.86 -19.73
CA GLU A 115 -29.62 -14.34 -18.36
C GLU A 115 -31.00 -13.75 -18.01
N TYR A 116 -31.58 -12.94 -18.91
CA TYR A 116 -32.92 -12.37 -18.69
C TYR A 116 -34.04 -13.42 -18.65
N LYS A 117 -33.90 -14.55 -19.36
CA LYS A 117 -34.85 -15.67 -19.27
C LYS A 117 -34.79 -16.40 -17.92
N ARG A 118 -33.66 -16.37 -17.21
CA ARG A 118 -33.49 -17.03 -15.90
C ARG A 118 -34.02 -16.20 -14.72
N ILE A 119 -34.21 -14.89 -14.90
CA ILE A 119 -34.73 -14.00 -13.86
C ILE A 119 -36.26 -14.06 -13.87
N ASP A 120 -36.83 -15.00 -13.12
CA ASP A 120 -38.25 -15.01 -12.78
C ASP A 120 -38.54 -13.93 -11.72
N THR A 121 -38.94 -12.75 -12.20
CA THR A 121 -39.28 -11.58 -11.38
C THR A 121 -40.39 -11.86 -10.35
N ASN A 122 -41.29 -12.80 -10.62
CA ASN A 122 -42.31 -13.20 -9.65
C ASN A 122 -41.72 -14.03 -8.51
N LYS A 123 -40.76 -14.91 -8.81
CA LYS A 123 -40.11 -15.75 -7.80
C LYS A 123 -39.19 -14.95 -6.87
N GLN A 124 -38.56 -13.88 -7.36
CA GLN A 124 -37.74 -12.99 -6.51
C GLN A 124 -38.57 -12.05 -5.63
N MET A 125 -39.75 -11.60 -6.07
CA MET A 125 -40.64 -10.76 -5.23
C MET A 125 -41.42 -11.56 -4.17
N ILE A 126 -41.75 -12.83 -4.46
CA ILE A 126 -42.45 -13.72 -3.52
C ILE A 126 -41.44 -14.46 -2.60
N GLY A 127 -40.24 -14.73 -3.11
CA GLY A 127 -39.14 -15.37 -2.38
C GLY A 127 -38.29 -14.37 -1.60
N GLY A 128 -38.92 -13.41 -0.91
CA GLY A 128 -38.23 -12.54 0.04
C GLY A 128 -37.37 -13.41 0.95
N VAL A 129 -36.05 -13.23 0.84
CA VAL A 129 -35.05 -13.90 1.67
C VAL A 129 -35.56 -13.79 3.10
N LYS A 130 -35.86 -14.92 3.75
CA LYS A 130 -36.12 -14.96 5.19
C LYS A 130 -34.86 -14.38 5.83
N GLN A 131 -34.90 -13.09 6.13
CA GLN A 131 -33.80 -12.39 6.75
C GLN A 131 -33.71 -13.00 8.14
N GLU A 132 -32.70 -13.83 8.37
CA GLU A 132 -32.44 -14.37 9.70
C GLU A 132 -32.34 -13.18 10.67
N ALA A 133 -33.03 -13.29 11.80
CA ALA A 133 -33.00 -12.26 12.82
C ALA A 133 -31.55 -11.90 13.15
N SER A 134 -31.24 -10.59 13.14
CA SER A 134 -29.89 -10.12 13.44
C SER A 134 -29.37 -10.76 14.74
N LYS A 135 -28.16 -11.30 14.72
CA LYS A 135 -27.52 -11.88 15.91
C LYS A 135 -27.43 -10.89 17.09
N THR A 136 -27.50 -9.58 16.79
CA THR A 136 -27.45 -8.48 17.77
C THR A 136 -28.82 -7.90 18.13
N LEU A 137 -29.91 -8.57 17.73
CA LEU A 137 -31.26 -8.16 18.08
C LEU A 137 -31.45 -8.23 19.61
N GLY A 138 -31.87 -7.13 20.22
CA GLY A 138 -32.09 -7.02 21.67
C GLY A 138 -30.87 -6.56 22.50
N MET A 139 -29.70 -6.33 21.90
CA MET A 139 -28.55 -5.75 22.61
C MET A 139 -28.65 -4.23 22.72
N THR A 140 -28.15 -3.66 23.82
CA THR A 140 -27.90 -2.22 23.92
C THR A 140 -26.81 -1.80 22.93
N ASN A 141 -26.75 -0.51 22.56
CA ASN A 141 -25.75 -0.03 21.61
C ASN A 141 -24.32 -0.34 22.05
N GLY A 142 -24.03 -0.30 23.36
CA GLY A 142 -22.73 -0.71 23.91
C GLY A 142 -22.45 -2.21 23.70
N GLY A 143 -23.42 -3.08 24.00
CA GLY A 143 -23.29 -4.52 23.78
C GLY A 143 -23.05 -4.89 22.31
N LYS A 144 -23.66 -4.15 21.38
CA LYS A 144 -23.43 -4.34 19.93
C LYS A 144 -21.97 -4.09 19.54
N TRP A 145 -21.34 -3.05 20.08
CA TRP A 145 -19.93 -2.75 19.79
C TRP A 145 -19.00 -3.85 20.33
N ILE A 146 -19.26 -4.35 21.54
CA ILE A 146 -18.51 -5.47 22.10
C ILE A 146 -18.66 -6.72 21.23
N TYR A 147 -19.88 -7.03 20.78
CA TYR A 147 -20.14 -8.15 19.88
C TYR A 147 -19.43 -7.99 18.52
N TYR A 148 -19.34 -6.78 17.96
CA TYR A 148 -18.66 -6.57 16.68
C TYR A 148 -17.14 -6.68 16.77
N ILE A 149 -16.55 -6.27 17.89
CA ILE A 149 -15.09 -6.27 18.07
C ILE A 149 -14.60 -7.63 18.58
N PHE A 150 -15.36 -8.26 19.47
CA PHE A 150 -14.90 -9.44 20.21
C PHE A 150 -15.78 -10.68 20.01
N HIS A 151 -16.93 -10.57 19.32
CA HIS A 151 -17.91 -11.65 19.16
C HIS A 151 -18.43 -12.24 20.48
N ILE A 152 -18.44 -11.44 21.55
CA ILE A 152 -18.97 -11.79 22.87
C ILE A 152 -20.43 -11.33 22.97
N ASP A 153 -21.31 -12.23 23.40
CA ASP A 153 -22.72 -11.94 23.64
C ASP A 153 -22.94 -11.49 25.09
N THR A 154 -23.05 -10.17 25.29
CA THR A 154 -23.19 -9.55 26.61
C THR A 154 -24.58 -9.72 27.24
N ARG A 155 -25.47 -10.53 26.66
CA ARG A 155 -26.81 -10.80 27.22
C ARG A 155 -26.79 -11.87 28.31
N ASN A 156 -25.76 -12.72 28.31
CA ASN A 156 -25.63 -13.86 29.22
C ASN A 156 -24.77 -13.55 30.45
N ASP A 157 -24.24 -12.33 30.54
CA ASP A 157 -23.45 -11.88 31.67
C ASP A 157 -24.40 -11.28 32.73
N GLU A 158 -25.07 -12.15 33.50
CA GLU A 158 -25.74 -11.75 34.73
C GLU A 158 -24.69 -11.27 35.74
N PHE A 159 -24.73 -9.99 36.08
CA PHE A 159 -24.20 -9.43 37.32
C PHE A 159 -25.38 -9.01 38.22
#